data_AF-A0A257DF53-F1
#
_entry.id   AF-A0A257DF53-F1
#
_cell.length_a   1.000
_cell.length_b   1.000
_cell.length_c   1.000
_cell.angle_alpha   90.00
_cell.angle_beta   90.00
_cell.angle_gamma   90.00
#
_symmetry.space_group_name_H-M   'P 1'
#
loop_
_entity.id
_entity.type
_entity.pdbx_description
1 polymer ?
#
loop_
_entity_poly.entity_id
_entity_poly.type
_entity_poly.pdbx_seq_one_letter_code
_entity_poly.pdbx_strand_id
1 'polypeptide(L)'
;MPKCHVQPARSAHPADRVMRMSIGFTGTEVRHGCRVHKLCCNKALRRRTELAQISLTPRRARPHDAACFSTLTHKRGQQLKSRQWLAGLVAGMAMAGSAQAALIDRGGGLIYDSDLNVTWLSDMNYAKTTGYDADGLMTWSQAQTWADNLVFGGFSDWRLPTLNASDTSCNSSTTPAGFPTQYFGYNCMGGELSHLFVAELGNSSHNTNNFASSVTDPTGDTPQQIANLKLFSNVTAGVYWSGTEYAPTATVSGNQNAWSFYSNYGLQANIAKANLVYALAVRTGDVIPATPVPEPHTAALLIAGLGLMTAAHRRRRVA
;
A
#
# COMPACT_ATOMS: atom_id res chain seq x y z
N MET A 1 -49.18 14.19 -50.83
CA MET A 1 -48.23 14.17 -51.96
C MET A 1 -47.23 15.30 -51.75
N PRO A 2 -45.92 15.17 -52.07
CA PRO A 2 -45.20 14.03 -52.65
C PRO A 2 -44.17 13.40 -51.68
N LYS A 3 -44.32 12.11 -51.39
CA LYS A 3 -43.33 11.03 -51.61
C LYS A 3 -42.15 11.38 -52.53
N CYS A 4 -40.93 11.21 -52.01
CA CYS A 4 -39.75 10.89 -52.81
C CYS A 4 -39.16 9.56 -52.31
N HIS A 5 -38.99 8.63 -53.24
CA HIS A 5 -38.43 7.31 -53.05
C HIS A 5 -37.36 7.16 -54.13
N VAL A 6 -36.08 7.00 -53.77
CA VAL A 6 -35.06 6.42 -54.66
C VAL A 6 -34.08 5.61 -53.80
N GLN A 7 -33.84 4.40 -54.28
CA GLN A 7 -33.06 3.28 -53.73
C GLN A 7 -31.54 3.41 -54.00
N PRO A 8 -30.69 2.48 -53.51
CA PRO A 8 -29.27 2.73 -53.23
C PRO A 8 -28.35 2.45 -54.43
N ALA A 9 -27.21 3.15 -54.47
CA ALA A 9 -26.11 2.84 -55.38
C ALA A 9 -25.06 1.96 -54.68
N ARG A 10 -24.72 0.84 -55.33
CA ARG A 10 -23.62 -0.07 -54.98
C ARG A 10 -22.29 0.42 -55.59
N SER A 11 -21.23 0.06 -54.86
CA SER A 11 -19.83 -0.19 -55.28
C SER A 11 -19.00 0.95 -55.90
N ALA A 12 -17.89 1.30 -55.25
CA ALA A 12 -16.54 0.80 -55.61
C ALA A 12 -15.44 1.58 -54.83
N HIS A 13 -14.57 0.85 -54.13
CA HIS A 13 -13.18 1.25 -53.82
C HIS A 13 -12.35 1.27 -55.14
N PRO A 14 -11.16 1.89 -55.25
CA PRO A 14 -10.12 2.05 -54.21
C PRO A 14 -9.27 3.35 -54.21
N ALA A 15 -8.42 3.44 -53.17
CA ALA A 15 -7.08 4.05 -53.10
C ALA A 15 -6.86 5.59 -53.08
N ASP A 16 -6.16 5.99 -52.02
CA ASP A 16 -5.16 7.07 -51.88
C ASP A 16 -5.45 8.48 -52.40
N ARG A 17 -5.72 9.39 -51.45
CA ARG A 17 -5.15 10.74 -51.49
C ARG A 17 -5.05 11.38 -50.11
N VAL A 18 -3.81 11.61 -49.69
CA VAL A 18 -3.41 12.51 -48.60
C VAL A 18 -3.96 13.91 -48.87
N MET A 19 -4.77 14.46 -47.96
CA MET A 19 -5.11 15.89 -47.95
C MET A 19 -4.85 16.50 -46.57
N ARG A 20 -3.91 17.43 -46.56
CA ARG A 20 -3.67 18.41 -45.48
C ARG A 20 -4.92 19.25 -45.30
N MET A 21 -5.40 19.36 -44.08
CA MET A 21 -6.49 20.25 -43.70
C MET A 21 -5.90 21.48 -43.01
N SER A 22 -5.77 22.57 -43.76
CA SER A 22 -5.56 23.91 -43.23
C SER A 22 -6.91 24.53 -42.91
N ILE A 23 -7.14 24.90 -41.66
CA ILE A 23 -8.32 25.67 -41.24
C ILE A 23 -7.83 27.07 -40.88
N GLY A 24 -8.25 28.06 -41.68
CA GLY A 24 -8.12 29.47 -41.35
C GLY A 24 -9.31 29.93 -40.51
N PHE A 25 -9.04 30.81 -39.53
CA PHE A 25 -10.08 31.56 -38.83
C PHE A 25 -9.77 33.05 -38.92
N THR A 26 -10.76 33.80 -39.40
CA THR A 26 -10.82 35.25 -39.51
C THR A 26 -11.78 35.82 -38.45
N GLY A 27 -11.50 37.04 -37.97
CA GLY A 27 -12.44 37.95 -37.28
C GLY A 27 -12.24 38.03 -35.76
N THR A 28 -11.61 39.07 -35.21
CA THR A 28 -12.05 40.47 -34.90
C THR A 28 -12.79 40.65 -33.56
N GLU A 29 -12.29 41.64 -32.81
CA GLU A 29 -12.61 42.12 -31.45
C GLU A 29 -14.07 42.49 -31.18
N VAL A 30 -14.49 42.55 -29.90
CA VAL A 30 -15.08 43.72 -29.20
C VAL A 30 -15.00 43.54 -27.67
N ARG A 31 -14.99 44.69 -26.98
CA ARG A 31 -14.51 45.10 -25.65
C ARG A 31 -15.48 45.00 -24.45
N HIS A 32 -14.84 44.95 -23.27
CA HIS A 32 -15.04 45.66 -21.98
C HIS A 32 -16.25 45.50 -21.04
N GLY A 33 -15.89 45.23 -19.77
CA GLY A 33 -16.51 45.59 -18.48
C GLY A 33 -16.10 44.57 -17.41
N CYS A 34 -15.73 44.83 -16.15
CA CYS A 34 -15.56 46.02 -15.30
C CYS A 34 -14.66 45.62 -14.08
N ARG A 35 -13.98 46.62 -13.49
CA ARG A 35 -13.22 46.77 -12.20
C ARG A 35 -13.23 45.60 -11.15
N VAL A 36 -12.20 45.35 -10.31
CA VAL A 36 -11.67 46.18 -9.19
C VAL A 36 -10.40 45.53 -8.55
N HIS A 37 -9.34 46.32 -8.36
CA HIS A 37 -8.25 46.34 -7.32
C HIS A 37 -7.26 45.18 -6.99
N LYS A 38 -6.00 45.63 -6.95
CA LYS A 38 -4.89 45.42 -5.97
C LYS A 38 -3.76 44.40 -6.24
N LEU A 39 -2.59 45.04 -6.42
CA LEU A 39 -1.25 44.75 -5.85
C LEU A 39 -0.37 43.62 -6.42
N CYS A 40 0.72 44.10 -7.02
CA CYS A 40 2.14 43.77 -6.78
C CYS A 40 2.71 42.36 -7.06
N CYS A 41 3.81 42.45 -7.81
CA CYS A 41 5.07 41.69 -7.71
C CYS A 41 5.32 40.56 -8.73
N ASN A 42 6.10 40.97 -9.74
CA ASN A 42 7.12 40.27 -10.53
C ASN A 42 6.99 38.76 -10.82
N LYS A 43 6.79 38.52 -12.12
CA LYS A 43 7.34 37.39 -12.89
C LYS A 43 8.83 37.19 -12.59
N ALA A 44 9.22 35.95 -12.31
CA ALA A 44 10.20 35.19 -13.10
C ALA A 44 10.52 33.89 -12.37
N LEU A 45 10.45 32.76 -13.07
CA LEU A 45 11.56 31.80 -13.23
C LEU A 45 11.05 30.47 -13.78
N ARG A 46 11.34 30.25 -15.06
CA ARG A 46 11.51 28.93 -15.66
C ARG A 46 13.02 28.71 -15.86
N ARG A 47 13.43 27.46 -15.61
CA ARG A 47 14.60 26.71 -16.11
C ARG A 47 15.76 26.47 -15.14
N ARG A 48 15.90 25.17 -14.86
CA ARG A 48 17.11 24.31 -14.91
C ARG A 48 18.32 24.74 -14.07
N THR A 49 18.60 23.93 -13.06
CA THR A 49 19.91 23.85 -12.39
C THR A 49 20.50 22.47 -12.64
N GLU A 50 21.52 22.44 -13.51
CA GLU A 50 22.56 21.42 -13.54
C GLU A 50 23.64 21.73 -12.50
N LEU A 51 24.42 20.69 -12.22
CA LEU A 51 25.38 20.50 -11.14
C LEU A 51 26.68 21.32 -11.26
N ALA A 52 27.13 21.74 -10.07
CA ALA A 52 28.47 21.59 -9.51
C ALA A 52 29.67 22.49 -9.94
N GLN A 53 30.40 22.81 -8.85
CA GLN A 53 31.79 23.27 -8.69
C GLN A 53 32.16 24.71 -9.04
N ILE A 54 32.38 25.51 -8.00
CA ILE A 54 33.20 26.73 -8.06
C ILE A 54 34.22 26.72 -6.93
N SER A 55 35.48 26.58 -7.35
CA SER A 55 36.71 26.91 -6.65
C SER A 55 36.83 28.43 -6.48
N LEU A 56 37.26 28.91 -5.31
CA LEU A 56 37.58 30.33 -5.09
C LEU A 56 38.97 30.46 -4.45
N THR A 57 39.90 31.02 -5.23
CA THR A 57 41.12 31.70 -4.81
C THR A 57 41.27 32.97 -5.68
N PRO A 58 42.13 33.94 -5.33
CA PRO A 58 42.29 34.61 -4.05
C PRO A 58 42.16 36.14 -4.22
N ARG A 59 41.90 36.90 -3.15
CA ARG A 59 42.23 38.34 -3.12
C ARG A 59 43.03 38.71 -1.88
N ARG A 60 44.20 39.28 -2.16
CA ARG A 60 45.22 39.81 -1.25
C ARG A 60 44.65 40.88 -0.31
N ALA A 61 44.87 40.71 0.99
CA ALA A 61 44.90 41.80 1.95
C ALA A 61 46.36 42.03 2.36
N ARG A 62 46.76 43.30 2.45
CA ARG A 62 48.10 43.72 2.91
C ARG A 62 48.17 43.76 4.44
N PRO A 63 49.38 43.63 5.01
CA PRO A 63 49.60 43.36 6.42
C PRO A 63 49.74 44.67 7.20
N HIS A 64 49.30 44.72 8.45
CA HIS A 64 49.99 45.45 9.51
C HIS A 64 49.60 44.86 10.87
N ASP A 65 50.65 44.52 11.61
CA ASP A 65 50.74 44.45 13.07
C ASP A 65 50.32 43.15 13.78
N ALA A 66 51.28 42.22 13.75
CA ALA A 66 51.50 41.23 14.79
C ALA A 66 52.45 41.80 15.86
N ALA A 67 51.99 41.89 17.11
CA ALA A 67 52.76 41.90 18.35
C ALA A 67 51.73 41.81 19.50
N CYS A 68 51.84 41.03 20.57
CA CYS A 68 52.94 40.28 21.12
C CYS A 68 52.39 39.12 21.98
N PHE A 69 53.19 38.07 21.98
CA PHE A 69 53.26 36.89 22.83
C PHE A 69 52.66 36.97 24.26
N SER A 70 51.94 35.90 24.61
CA SER A 70 52.02 35.15 25.89
C SER A 70 51.94 35.92 27.21
N THR A 71 50.81 35.78 27.92
CA THR A 71 50.87 35.59 29.39
C THR A 71 49.57 34.98 29.94
N LEU A 72 49.69 33.73 30.43
CA LEU A 72 49.04 33.18 31.64
C LEU A 72 47.51 33.04 31.63
N THR A 73 46.97 31.85 31.35
CA THR A 73 46.68 30.83 32.38
C THR A 73 46.41 31.37 33.79
N HIS A 74 45.29 32.07 34.00
CA HIS A 74 44.65 32.08 35.33
C HIS A 74 43.21 32.58 35.24
N LYS A 75 42.25 31.65 35.10
CA LYS A 75 40.85 31.73 35.60
C LYS A 75 40.02 30.56 35.06
N ARG A 76 40.58 29.34 35.10
CA ARG A 76 39.79 28.10 35.19
C ARG A 76 39.66 27.78 36.66
N GLY A 77 38.54 28.16 37.27
CA GLY A 77 38.31 27.85 38.68
C GLY A 77 37.09 28.58 39.20
N GLN A 78 36.06 27.77 39.47
CA GLN A 78 34.83 28.12 40.19
C GLN A 78 33.72 28.72 39.32
N GLN A 79 32.50 28.28 39.62
CA GLN A 79 31.22 28.71 39.04
C GLN A 79 30.67 27.96 37.82
N LEU A 80 30.85 26.64 37.71
CA LEU A 80 29.90 25.77 37.00
C LEU A 80 29.78 24.41 37.72
N LYS A 81 29.30 24.43 38.98
CA LYS A 81 28.92 23.23 39.74
C LYS A 81 27.47 23.39 40.23
N SER A 82 26.47 23.29 39.35
CA SER A 82 25.07 23.09 39.78
C SER A 82 24.05 22.73 38.68
N ARG A 83 24.44 22.23 37.50
CA ARG A 83 23.46 21.77 36.48
C ARG A 83 23.88 20.45 35.82
N GLN A 84 24.14 19.45 36.65
CA GLN A 84 24.39 18.08 36.20
C GLN A 84 23.46 17.09 36.90
N TRP A 85 22.16 17.40 36.95
CA TRP A 85 21.12 16.43 37.30
C TRP A 85 19.86 16.83 36.55
N LEU A 86 19.80 16.53 35.25
CA LEU A 86 18.58 16.50 34.41
C LEU A 86 18.86 16.08 32.94
N ALA A 87 20.04 15.56 32.62
CA ALA A 87 20.38 15.07 31.26
C ALA A 87 20.37 13.53 31.15
N GLY A 88 19.74 12.83 32.10
CA GLY A 88 19.79 11.36 32.21
C GLY A 88 18.46 10.62 32.05
N LEU A 89 17.36 11.30 31.69
CA LEU A 89 16.01 10.70 31.69
C LEU A 89 15.20 10.91 30.39
N VAL A 90 15.87 11.23 29.27
CA VAL A 90 15.21 11.34 27.93
C VAL A 90 15.86 10.44 26.87
N ALA A 91 17.00 9.80 27.17
CA ALA A 91 17.72 8.97 26.20
C ALA A 91 17.25 7.49 26.11
N GLY A 92 16.16 7.13 26.80
CA GLY A 92 15.68 5.73 26.88
C GLY A 92 14.37 5.44 26.16
N MET A 93 13.71 6.43 25.55
CA MET A 93 12.33 6.29 25.06
C MET A 93 12.17 6.70 23.58
N ALA A 94 13.18 6.42 22.76
CA ALA A 94 13.15 6.63 21.31
C ALA A 94 13.54 5.37 20.51
N MET A 95 13.43 4.19 21.12
CA MET A 95 13.38 2.91 20.40
C MET A 95 11.91 2.50 20.28
N ALA A 96 11.08 3.37 19.71
CA ALA A 96 9.89 2.88 19.02
C ALA A 96 10.46 2.13 17.81
N GLY A 97 10.67 0.83 17.97
CA GLY A 97 11.05 -0.05 16.87
C GLY A 97 10.12 0.25 15.71
N SER A 98 10.69 0.45 14.53
CA SER A 98 9.90 0.49 13.32
C SER A 98 9.03 -0.76 13.33
N ALA A 99 7.70 -0.60 13.22
CA ALA A 99 6.77 -1.72 13.17
C ALA A 99 7.03 -2.47 11.86
N GLN A 100 8.06 -3.31 11.85
CA GLN A 100 8.44 -4.17 10.74
C GLN A 100 8.04 -5.58 11.11
N ALA A 101 6.82 -5.97 10.73
CA ALA A 101 6.44 -7.35 10.49
C ALA A 101 5.03 -7.40 9.89
N ALA A 102 4.91 -7.19 8.58
CA ALA A 102 3.62 -7.36 7.92
C ALA A 102 3.32 -8.84 7.64
N LEU A 103 4.34 -9.64 7.31
CA LEU A 103 4.26 -11.10 7.17
C LEU A 103 5.30 -11.84 8.03
N ILE A 104 4.88 -12.87 8.74
CA ILE A 104 5.69 -13.66 9.68
C ILE A 104 5.55 -15.14 9.35
N ASP A 105 6.67 -15.79 9.01
CA ASP A 105 6.71 -17.25 8.86
C ASP A 105 6.51 -17.95 10.21
N ARG A 106 5.47 -18.76 10.32
CA ARG A 106 5.15 -19.58 11.50
C ARG A 106 5.66 -21.02 11.37
N GLY A 107 6.37 -21.32 10.27
CA GLY A 107 6.79 -22.66 9.90
C GLY A 107 5.64 -23.49 9.35
N GLY A 108 5.98 -24.63 8.75
CA GLY A 108 4.98 -25.60 8.26
C GLY A 108 4.08 -25.08 7.13
N GLY A 109 4.47 -24.01 6.45
CA GLY A 109 3.70 -23.41 5.35
C GLY A 109 2.59 -22.44 5.80
N LEU A 110 2.74 -21.85 6.98
CA LEU A 110 1.80 -20.91 7.58
C LEU A 110 2.45 -19.53 7.68
N ILE A 111 1.91 -18.53 6.98
CA ILE A 111 2.43 -17.16 6.98
C ILE A 111 1.42 -16.24 7.65
N TYR A 112 1.72 -15.77 8.85
CA TYR A 112 0.86 -14.86 9.59
C TYR A 112 1.04 -13.42 9.12
N ASP A 113 -0.05 -12.79 8.74
CA ASP A 113 -0.16 -11.39 8.39
C ASP A 113 -0.66 -10.60 9.61
N SER A 114 0.22 -9.77 10.17
CA SER A 114 -0.08 -9.06 11.42
C SER A 114 -0.88 -7.77 11.22
N ASP A 115 -0.90 -7.23 10.00
CA ASP A 115 -1.68 -6.04 9.66
C ASP A 115 -3.16 -6.38 9.50
N LEU A 116 -3.45 -7.55 8.91
CA LEU A 116 -4.81 -8.06 8.73
C LEU A 116 -5.28 -8.99 9.85
N ASN A 117 -4.36 -9.46 10.70
CA ASN A 117 -4.60 -10.52 11.69
C ASN A 117 -5.21 -11.78 11.03
N VAL A 118 -4.52 -12.29 10.00
CA VAL A 118 -4.89 -13.52 9.28
C VAL A 118 -3.66 -14.39 9.05
N THR A 119 -3.86 -15.68 8.80
CA THR A 119 -2.78 -16.58 8.40
C THR A 119 -3.04 -17.12 7.00
N TRP A 120 -2.07 -16.94 6.12
CA TRP A 120 -2.05 -17.43 4.75
C TRP A 120 -1.43 -18.82 4.69
N LEU A 121 -1.94 -19.64 3.78
CA LEU A 121 -1.26 -20.84 3.34
C LEU A 121 -0.15 -20.44 2.35
N SER A 122 1.11 -20.84 2.62
CA SER A 122 2.28 -20.35 1.87
C SER A 122 2.34 -20.87 0.43
N ASP A 123 1.81 -22.05 0.17
CA ASP A 123 1.68 -22.63 -1.17
C ASP A 123 0.46 -22.03 -1.89
N MET A 124 0.70 -21.09 -2.79
CA MET A 124 -0.36 -20.37 -3.50
C MET A 124 -1.09 -21.21 -4.55
N ASN A 125 -0.69 -22.47 -4.76
CA ASN A 125 -1.41 -23.43 -5.59
C ASN A 125 -1.54 -24.80 -4.91
N TYR A 126 -1.91 -24.77 -3.62
CA TYR A 126 -1.97 -25.96 -2.78
C TYR A 126 -2.99 -27.02 -3.26
N ALA A 127 -4.09 -26.59 -3.89
CA ALA A 127 -5.05 -27.50 -4.52
C ALA A 127 -4.37 -28.42 -5.54
N LYS A 128 -3.44 -27.88 -6.33
CA LYS A 128 -2.62 -28.66 -7.26
C LYS A 128 -1.58 -29.51 -6.53
N THR A 129 -0.85 -28.92 -5.58
CA THR A 129 0.22 -29.62 -4.84
C THR A 129 -0.27 -30.88 -4.14
N THR A 130 -1.49 -30.85 -3.61
CA THR A 130 -2.13 -31.98 -2.93
C THR A 130 -2.79 -32.98 -3.88
N GLY A 131 -2.90 -32.66 -5.16
CA GLY A 131 -3.65 -33.44 -6.14
C GLY A 131 -5.17 -33.35 -5.98
N TYR A 132 -5.67 -32.37 -5.22
CA TYR A 132 -7.11 -32.09 -5.14
C TYR A 132 -7.67 -31.65 -6.50
N ASP A 133 -6.90 -30.83 -7.21
CA ASP A 133 -7.17 -30.43 -8.59
C ASP A 133 -5.92 -30.66 -9.46
N ALA A 134 -6.10 -30.98 -10.75
CA ALA A 134 -5.00 -31.36 -11.63
C ALA A 134 -4.09 -30.17 -12.02
N ASP A 135 -4.66 -28.99 -12.17
CA ASP A 135 -3.93 -27.77 -12.54
C ASP A 135 -4.08 -26.65 -11.50
N GLY A 136 -5.01 -26.82 -10.54
CA GLY A 136 -5.29 -25.85 -9.48
C GLY A 136 -6.29 -24.78 -9.89
N LEU A 137 -6.86 -24.87 -11.10
CA LEU A 137 -7.83 -23.93 -11.62
C LEU A 137 -9.24 -24.46 -11.35
N MET A 138 -10.01 -23.69 -10.61
CA MET A 138 -11.33 -24.10 -10.16
C MET A 138 -12.37 -23.04 -10.50
N THR A 139 -13.63 -23.45 -10.68
CA THR A 139 -14.77 -22.51 -10.63
C THR A 139 -14.89 -21.92 -9.23
N TRP A 140 -15.62 -20.81 -9.09
CA TRP A 140 -15.78 -20.17 -7.78
C TRP A 140 -16.43 -21.10 -6.74
N SER A 141 -17.42 -21.90 -7.16
CA SER A 141 -18.08 -22.88 -6.29
C SER A 141 -17.13 -24.01 -5.86
N GLN A 142 -16.29 -24.50 -6.77
CA GLN A 142 -15.29 -25.52 -6.47
C GLN A 142 -14.21 -24.96 -5.52
N ALA A 143 -13.79 -23.71 -5.73
CA ALA A 143 -12.80 -23.05 -4.87
C ALA A 143 -13.31 -22.82 -3.44
N GLN A 144 -14.56 -22.40 -3.27
CA GLN A 144 -15.18 -22.34 -1.94
C GLN A 144 -15.25 -23.72 -1.29
N THR A 145 -15.72 -24.73 -2.03
CA THR A 145 -15.80 -26.11 -1.52
C THR A 145 -14.43 -26.64 -1.09
N TRP A 146 -13.39 -26.38 -1.87
CA TRP A 146 -12.02 -26.76 -1.55
C TRP A 146 -11.55 -26.12 -0.24
N ALA A 147 -11.71 -24.80 -0.11
CA ALA A 147 -11.26 -24.06 1.06
C ALA A 147 -12.04 -24.48 2.32
N ASP A 148 -13.36 -24.65 2.23
CA ASP A 148 -14.23 -25.03 3.36
C ASP A 148 -13.93 -26.44 3.88
N ASN A 149 -13.42 -27.34 3.03
CA ASN A 149 -13.04 -28.71 3.41
C ASN A 149 -11.54 -28.86 3.71
N LEU A 150 -10.76 -27.78 3.60
CA LEU A 150 -9.32 -27.83 3.80
C LEU A 150 -9.00 -28.03 5.28
N VAL A 151 -8.18 -29.04 5.57
CA VAL A 151 -7.55 -29.24 6.88
C VAL A 151 -6.03 -29.14 6.71
N PHE A 152 -5.44 -28.09 7.26
CA PHE A 152 -4.01 -27.81 7.14
C PHE A 152 -3.47 -27.20 8.43
N GLY A 153 -2.28 -27.63 8.85
CA GLY A 153 -1.63 -27.13 10.07
C GLY A 153 -2.41 -27.41 11.36
N GLY A 154 -3.34 -28.38 11.36
CA GLY A 154 -4.23 -28.65 12.49
C GLY A 154 -5.50 -27.79 12.54
N PHE A 155 -5.74 -26.97 11.52
CA PHE A 155 -6.89 -26.07 11.41
C PHE A 155 -7.81 -26.47 10.27
N SER A 156 -9.12 -26.28 10.46
CA SER A 156 -10.19 -26.63 9.51
C SER A 156 -11.14 -25.46 9.23
N ASP A 157 -10.73 -24.23 9.57
CA ASP A 157 -11.48 -22.98 9.42
C ASP A 157 -10.91 -22.12 8.28
N TRP A 158 -10.36 -22.78 7.27
CA TRP A 158 -9.83 -22.14 6.07
C TRP A 158 -10.96 -21.64 5.17
N ARG A 159 -10.71 -20.54 4.47
CA ARG A 159 -11.63 -19.95 3.51
C ARG A 159 -10.87 -19.27 2.38
N LEU A 160 -11.60 -18.89 1.33
CA LEU A 160 -11.05 -17.96 0.34
C LEU A 160 -10.85 -16.57 0.98
N PRO A 161 -9.81 -15.83 0.56
CA PRO A 161 -9.59 -14.46 0.99
C PRO A 161 -10.61 -13.51 0.37
N THR A 162 -10.90 -12.45 1.10
CA THR A 162 -11.88 -11.44 0.70
C THR A 162 -11.23 -10.34 -0.13
N LEU A 163 -12.04 -9.76 -1.01
CA LEU A 163 -11.80 -8.46 -1.64
C LEU A 163 -12.88 -7.50 -1.16
N ASN A 164 -12.51 -6.23 -1.05
CA ASN A 164 -13.39 -5.20 -0.50
C ASN A 164 -13.95 -4.34 -1.63
N ALA A 165 -15.23 -4.52 -1.92
CA ALA A 165 -15.90 -3.77 -2.96
C ALA A 165 -16.18 -2.30 -2.59
N SER A 166 -15.97 -1.92 -1.32
CA SER A 166 -16.08 -0.54 -0.83
C SER A 166 -14.71 0.14 -0.65
N ASP A 167 -13.64 -0.46 -1.18
CA ASP A 167 -12.28 0.03 -1.04
C ASP A 167 -12.02 1.31 -1.86
N THR A 168 -11.97 2.45 -1.18
CA THR A 168 -11.73 3.74 -1.80
C THR A 168 -10.29 3.96 -2.26
N SER A 169 -9.34 3.07 -1.94
CA SER A 169 -7.96 3.17 -2.46
C SER A 169 -7.85 2.76 -3.92
N CYS A 170 -8.82 1.99 -4.42
CA CYS A 170 -8.94 1.65 -5.83
C CYS A 170 -9.07 2.89 -6.71
N ASN A 171 -8.45 2.86 -7.90
CA ASN A 171 -8.47 3.99 -8.82
C ASN A 171 -9.76 4.15 -9.65
N SER A 172 -10.68 3.17 -9.60
CA SER A 172 -11.92 3.18 -10.39
C SER A 172 -13.12 2.80 -9.54
N SER A 173 -14.30 3.27 -9.93
CA SER A 173 -15.56 2.91 -9.28
C SER A 173 -16.73 2.95 -10.26
N THR A 174 -17.81 2.27 -9.90
CA THR A 174 -19.08 2.27 -10.62
C THR A 174 -20.23 2.22 -9.64
N THR A 175 -21.39 2.79 -10.00
CA THR A 175 -22.60 2.75 -9.17
C THR A 175 -23.72 2.05 -9.96
N PRO A 176 -23.79 0.71 -9.90
CA PRO A 176 -24.84 -0.04 -10.56
C PRO A 176 -26.22 0.32 -9.98
N ALA A 177 -27.25 0.36 -10.84
CA ALA A 177 -28.61 0.70 -10.41
C ALA A 177 -29.10 -0.27 -9.32
N GLY A 178 -29.54 0.27 -8.18
CA GLY A 178 -30.04 -0.53 -7.06
C GLY A 178 -28.95 -1.10 -6.12
N PHE A 179 -27.68 -0.76 -6.33
CA PHE A 179 -26.57 -1.22 -5.48
C PHE A 179 -25.71 -0.04 -4.99
N PRO A 180 -25.00 -0.20 -3.86
CA PRO A 180 -23.97 0.75 -3.44
C PRO A 180 -22.86 0.89 -4.49
N THR A 181 -22.14 2.02 -4.47
CA THR A 181 -20.93 2.20 -5.28
C THR A 181 -19.93 1.07 -5.02
N GLN A 182 -19.43 0.49 -6.10
CA GLN A 182 -18.44 -0.57 -6.11
C GLN A 182 -17.11 0.00 -6.59
N TYR A 183 -16.02 -0.37 -5.93
CA TYR A 183 -14.65 0.05 -6.24
C TYR A 183 -13.85 -1.10 -6.83
N PHE A 184 -13.08 -0.81 -7.87
CA PHE A 184 -12.30 -1.79 -8.64
C PHE A 184 -11.12 -1.10 -9.33
N GLY A 185 -10.29 -1.88 -10.02
CA GLY A 185 -9.14 -1.35 -10.74
C GLY A 185 -7.84 -1.60 -9.99
N TYR A 186 -6.93 -0.64 -10.04
CA TYR A 186 -5.57 -0.77 -9.54
C TYR A 186 -5.39 -0.07 -8.20
N ASN A 187 -4.32 -0.46 -7.47
CA ASN A 187 -3.91 0.09 -6.18
C ASN A 187 -4.96 -0.05 -5.06
N CYS A 188 -5.88 -1.00 -5.23
CA CYS A 188 -6.76 -1.47 -4.16
C CYS A 188 -5.91 -2.11 -3.06
N MET A 189 -6.21 -1.82 -1.79
CA MET A 189 -5.49 -2.34 -0.62
C MET A 189 -6.42 -2.71 0.54
N GLY A 190 -7.71 -2.45 0.42
CA GLY A 190 -8.70 -2.59 1.51
C GLY A 190 -9.30 -3.98 1.67
N GLY A 191 -9.00 -4.94 0.78
CA GLY A 191 -9.34 -6.35 0.93
C GLY A 191 -8.12 -7.22 1.20
N GLU A 192 -8.30 -8.38 1.82
CA GLU A 192 -7.20 -9.28 2.21
C GLU A 192 -6.30 -9.67 1.03
N LEU A 193 -6.92 -10.08 -0.10
CA LEU A 193 -6.17 -10.51 -1.27
C LEU A 193 -5.46 -9.33 -1.97
N SER A 194 -6.12 -8.17 -2.02
CA SER A 194 -5.51 -6.95 -2.56
C SER A 194 -4.38 -6.42 -1.67
N HIS A 195 -4.52 -6.50 -0.35
CA HIS A 195 -3.49 -6.12 0.61
C HIS A 195 -2.26 -7.02 0.45
N LEU A 196 -2.45 -8.35 0.45
CA LEU A 196 -1.36 -9.29 0.22
C LEU A 196 -0.62 -8.98 -1.09
N PHE A 197 -1.32 -8.94 -2.22
CA PHE A 197 -0.61 -8.76 -3.48
C PHE A 197 -0.03 -7.35 -3.66
N VAL A 198 -0.79 -6.30 -3.36
CA VAL A 198 -0.39 -4.91 -3.66
C VAL A 198 0.56 -4.37 -2.61
N ALA A 199 0.22 -4.49 -1.31
CA ALA A 199 1.03 -3.93 -0.24
C ALA A 199 2.22 -4.85 0.08
N GLU A 200 1.96 -6.15 0.29
CA GLU A 200 3.00 -7.07 0.78
C GLU A 200 3.92 -7.63 -0.31
N LEU A 201 3.39 -7.84 -1.53
CA LEU A 201 4.11 -8.52 -2.61
C LEU A 201 4.49 -7.61 -3.78
N GLY A 202 4.22 -6.31 -3.71
CA GLY A 202 4.70 -5.33 -4.71
C GLY A 202 3.82 -5.15 -5.95
N ASN A 203 2.68 -5.80 -6.01
CA ASN A 203 1.85 -5.88 -7.21
C ASN A 203 1.04 -4.60 -7.47
N SER A 204 1.71 -3.51 -7.88
CA SER A 204 1.10 -2.19 -8.08
C SER A 204 0.97 -1.80 -9.56
N SER A 205 0.06 -0.87 -9.87
CA SER A 205 0.13 -0.20 -11.17
C SER A 205 1.19 0.90 -11.07
N HIS A 206 2.32 0.73 -11.76
CA HIS A 206 3.34 1.77 -11.80
C HIS A 206 2.76 3.03 -12.46
N ASN A 207 2.48 4.03 -11.63
CA ASN A 207 1.88 5.33 -11.95
C ASN A 207 2.68 6.20 -12.94
N THR A 208 3.67 5.65 -13.63
CA THR A 208 4.51 6.39 -14.58
C THR A 208 4.51 5.89 -16.01
N ASN A 209 4.12 4.65 -16.34
CA ASN A 209 4.16 4.16 -17.74
C ASN A 209 3.08 3.12 -18.13
N ASN A 210 1.98 3.00 -17.37
CA ASN A 210 0.82 2.17 -17.74
C ASN A 210 1.11 0.66 -17.90
N PHE A 211 2.24 0.17 -17.35
CA PHE A 211 2.48 -1.26 -17.21
C PHE A 211 2.02 -1.67 -15.81
N ALA A 212 0.94 -2.45 -15.80
CA ALA A 212 0.47 -3.20 -14.67
C ALA A 212 1.57 -4.21 -14.26
N SER A 213 1.99 -4.23 -13.00
CA SER A 213 3.03 -5.17 -12.53
C SER A 213 2.46 -6.56 -12.29
N SER A 214 3.28 -7.56 -12.62
CA SER A 214 3.03 -8.96 -12.31
C SER A 214 3.73 -9.33 -11.00
N VAL A 215 3.12 -10.20 -10.19
CA VAL A 215 3.65 -10.59 -8.87
C VAL A 215 5.01 -11.31 -8.97
N THR A 216 5.29 -11.83 -10.16
CA THR A 216 6.55 -12.51 -10.49
C THR A 216 7.62 -11.58 -11.05
N ASP A 217 7.32 -10.30 -11.25
CA ASP A 217 8.26 -9.30 -11.74
C ASP A 217 8.65 -8.34 -10.59
N PRO A 218 9.84 -8.49 -10.00
CA PRO A 218 10.27 -7.68 -8.86
C PRO A 218 10.68 -6.25 -9.26
N THR A 219 10.51 -5.86 -10.52
CA THR A 219 10.90 -4.54 -11.01
C THR A 219 10.08 -3.44 -10.32
N GLY A 220 10.76 -2.64 -9.50
CA GLY A 220 10.16 -1.55 -8.73
C GLY A 220 9.79 -1.93 -7.29
N ASP A 221 9.89 -3.20 -6.92
CA ASP A 221 9.58 -3.68 -5.59
C ASP A 221 10.63 -3.26 -4.56
N THR A 222 10.17 -3.04 -3.34
CA THR A 222 11.05 -2.80 -2.20
C THR A 222 11.79 -4.08 -1.81
N PRO A 223 12.96 -3.98 -1.13
CA PRO A 223 13.64 -5.15 -0.58
C PRO A 223 12.77 -6.01 0.34
N GLN A 224 11.82 -5.38 1.04
CA GLN A 224 10.88 -6.09 1.92
C GLN A 224 9.85 -6.89 1.11
N GLN A 225 9.26 -6.32 0.04
CA GLN A 225 8.32 -7.03 -0.82
C GLN A 225 8.97 -8.24 -1.50
N ILE A 226 10.22 -8.08 -1.97
CA ILE A 226 11.01 -9.18 -2.52
C ILE A 226 11.30 -10.27 -1.47
N ALA A 227 11.49 -9.88 -0.21
CA ALA A 227 11.67 -10.84 0.90
C ALA A 227 10.35 -11.54 1.26
N ASN A 228 9.24 -10.80 1.32
CA ASN A 228 7.90 -11.32 1.56
C ASN A 228 7.49 -12.35 0.50
N LEU A 229 7.76 -12.08 -0.78
CA LEU A 229 7.45 -13.02 -1.87
C LEU A 229 8.13 -14.38 -1.70
N LYS A 230 9.33 -14.41 -1.12
CA LYS A 230 10.07 -15.67 -0.85
C LYS A 230 9.45 -16.52 0.25
N LEU A 231 8.50 -15.98 1.02
CA LEU A 231 7.74 -16.74 2.01
C LEU A 231 6.67 -17.63 1.35
N PHE A 232 6.34 -17.38 0.08
CA PHE A 232 5.34 -18.12 -0.67
C PHE A 232 5.99 -19.04 -1.71
N SER A 233 5.36 -20.19 -1.95
CA SER A 233 5.72 -21.15 -2.99
C SER A 233 4.61 -21.28 -4.02
N ASN A 234 4.95 -21.82 -5.20
CA ASN A 234 4.02 -21.99 -6.33
C ASN A 234 3.28 -20.71 -6.73
N VAL A 235 3.88 -19.55 -6.48
CA VAL A 235 3.34 -18.25 -6.87
C VAL A 235 3.24 -18.20 -8.39
N THR A 236 2.01 -18.12 -8.88
CA THR A 236 1.74 -18.06 -10.32
C THR A 236 1.11 -16.71 -10.67
N ALA A 237 1.64 -16.05 -11.69
CA ALA A 237 1.01 -14.87 -12.27
C ALA A 237 -0.29 -15.30 -12.98
N GLY A 238 -1.43 -14.83 -12.49
CA GLY A 238 -2.73 -15.27 -12.97
C GLY A 238 -3.87 -14.61 -12.20
N VAL A 239 -5.05 -15.24 -12.22
CA VAL A 239 -6.22 -14.74 -11.51
C VAL A 239 -6.48 -15.60 -10.30
N TYR A 240 -6.81 -14.97 -9.17
CA TYR A 240 -7.13 -15.62 -7.91
C TYR A 240 -8.56 -15.28 -7.52
N TRP A 241 -9.32 -16.30 -7.12
CA TRP A 241 -10.65 -16.12 -6.58
C TRP A 241 -10.62 -15.41 -5.24
N SER A 242 -11.58 -14.50 -5.06
CA SER A 242 -11.98 -14.03 -3.75
C SER A 242 -13.19 -14.81 -3.25
N GLY A 243 -13.34 -14.96 -1.93
CA GLY A 243 -14.58 -15.40 -1.29
C GLY A 243 -15.72 -14.37 -1.39
N THR A 244 -15.47 -13.16 -1.88
CA THR A 244 -16.48 -12.11 -2.00
C THR A 244 -17.29 -12.24 -3.30
N GLU A 245 -18.60 -12.45 -3.20
CA GLU A 245 -19.51 -12.41 -4.33
C GLU A 245 -19.67 -10.98 -4.90
N TYR A 246 -19.76 -10.86 -6.22
CA TYR A 246 -20.09 -9.57 -6.86
C TYR A 246 -21.60 -9.35 -6.78
N ALA A 247 -22.05 -8.66 -5.73
CA ALA A 247 -23.47 -8.45 -5.46
C ALA A 247 -24.30 -7.86 -6.62
N PRO A 248 -23.79 -6.92 -7.46
CA PRO A 248 -24.49 -6.40 -8.63
C PRO A 248 -24.58 -7.41 -9.79
N THR A 249 -25.04 -8.62 -9.52
CA THR A 249 -25.48 -9.55 -10.56
C THR A 249 -26.77 -9.00 -11.15
N ALA A 250 -26.73 -8.68 -12.45
CA ALA A 250 -27.92 -8.17 -13.10
C ALA A 250 -29.00 -9.25 -13.07
N THR A 251 -30.16 -8.93 -12.48
CA THR A 251 -31.38 -9.76 -12.54
C THR A 251 -31.81 -10.07 -13.98
N VAL A 252 -31.23 -9.36 -14.96
CA VAL A 252 -31.53 -9.42 -16.40
C VAL A 252 -30.52 -10.16 -17.26
N SER A 253 -29.32 -10.53 -16.77
CA SER A 253 -28.33 -11.25 -17.61
C SER A 253 -27.93 -12.65 -17.11
N GLY A 254 -28.38 -13.07 -15.93
CA GLY A 254 -28.05 -14.41 -15.40
C GLY A 254 -26.57 -14.65 -15.12
N ASN A 255 -25.69 -13.66 -15.39
CA ASN A 255 -24.26 -13.76 -15.16
C ASN A 255 -23.97 -13.55 -13.67
N GLN A 256 -23.75 -14.66 -12.98
CA GLN A 256 -23.28 -14.64 -11.61
C GLN A 256 -21.77 -14.43 -11.61
N ASN A 257 -21.31 -13.32 -11.05
CA ASN A 257 -19.90 -12.97 -10.96
C ASN A 257 -19.41 -13.07 -9.51
N ALA A 258 -18.12 -13.25 -9.34
CA ALA A 258 -17.43 -13.10 -8.07
C ALA A 258 -16.23 -12.16 -8.25
N TRP A 259 -15.80 -11.53 -7.16
CA TRP A 259 -14.59 -10.73 -7.17
C TRP A 259 -13.36 -11.62 -7.34
N SER A 260 -12.34 -11.07 -7.98
CA SER A 260 -11.11 -11.75 -8.34
C SER A 260 -9.96 -10.76 -8.37
N PHE A 261 -8.75 -11.25 -8.12
CA PHE A 261 -7.53 -10.47 -8.22
C PHE A 261 -6.62 -11.00 -9.32
N TYR A 262 -6.20 -10.13 -10.22
CA TYR A 262 -5.30 -10.43 -11.31
C TYR A 262 -3.87 -10.13 -10.85
N SER A 263 -3.17 -11.15 -10.36
CA SER A 263 -1.79 -11.02 -9.87
C SER A 263 -0.78 -10.73 -10.98
N ASN A 264 -1.14 -10.98 -12.24
CA ASN A 264 -0.33 -10.57 -13.38
C ASN A 264 -0.43 -9.07 -13.72
N TYR A 265 -1.35 -8.34 -13.08
CA TYR A 265 -1.60 -6.91 -13.34
C TYR A 265 -1.78 -6.02 -12.09
N GLY A 266 -1.96 -6.58 -10.90
CA GLY A 266 -2.32 -5.79 -9.72
C GLY A 266 -3.74 -5.23 -9.79
N LEU A 267 -4.65 -5.95 -10.46
CA LEU A 267 -6.00 -5.49 -10.78
C LEU A 267 -7.05 -6.25 -9.95
N GLN A 268 -7.86 -5.53 -9.19
CA GLN A 268 -9.11 -6.02 -8.61
C GLN A 268 -10.25 -5.86 -9.63
N ALA A 269 -10.92 -6.96 -9.98
CA ALA A 269 -12.06 -6.96 -10.88
C ALA A 269 -13.02 -8.11 -10.56
N ASN A 270 -14.13 -8.22 -11.28
CA ASN A 270 -15.06 -9.34 -11.16
C ASN A 270 -15.13 -10.13 -12.46
N ILE A 271 -15.32 -11.44 -12.34
CA ILE A 271 -15.44 -12.37 -13.46
C ILE A 271 -16.57 -13.37 -13.22
N ALA A 272 -17.02 -14.05 -14.27
CA ALA A 272 -18.06 -15.06 -14.19
C ALA A 272 -17.63 -16.24 -13.32
N LYS A 273 -18.49 -16.67 -12.38
CA LYS A 273 -18.23 -17.77 -11.43
C LYS A 273 -17.85 -19.10 -12.08
N ALA A 274 -18.18 -19.27 -13.36
CA ALA A 274 -17.87 -20.46 -14.16
C ALA A 274 -16.43 -20.47 -14.74
N ASN A 275 -15.69 -19.36 -14.64
CA ASN A 275 -14.29 -19.32 -15.08
C ASN A 275 -13.41 -20.22 -14.19
N LEU A 276 -12.37 -20.81 -14.77
CA LEU A 276 -11.39 -21.60 -14.04
C LEU A 276 -10.18 -20.73 -13.72
N VAL A 277 -9.98 -20.41 -12.44
CA VAL A 277 -8.85 -19.60 -11.95
C VAL A 277 -8.32 -20.14 -10.62
N TYR A 278 -7.16 -19.65 -10.16
CA TYR A 278 -6.51 -20.15 -8.96
C TYR A 278 -7.28 -19.81 -7.67
N ALA A 279 -7.00 -20.56 -6.62
CA ALA A 279 -7.52 -20.31 -5.28
C ALA A 279 -6.38 -20.28 -4.26
N LEU A 280 -6.45 -19.32 -3.34
CA LEU A 280 -5.58 -19.21 -2.18
C LEU A 280 -6.43 -19.38 -0.92
N ALA A 281 -5.89 -20.03 0.09
CA ALA A 281 -6.56 -20.20 1.37
C ALA A 281 -5.99 -19.25 2.43
N VAL A 282 -6.89 -18.70 3.23
CA VAL A 282 -6.57 -17.87 4.39
C VAL A 282 -7.45 -18.30 5.57
N ARG A 283 -6.96 -18.09 6.78
CA ARG A 283 -7.76 -18.22 8.01
C ARG A 283 -7.58 -16.99 8.89
N THR A 284 -8.56 -16.72 9.75
CA THR A 284 -8.49 -15.58 10.67
C THR A 284 -7.57 -15.88 11.86
N GLY A 285 -6.80 -14.88 12.27
CA GLY A 285 -5.92 -14.95 13.43
C GLY A 285 -4.57 -15.60 13.17
N ASP A 286 -3.73 -15.53 14.19
CA ASP A 286 -2.46 -16.23 14.29
C ASP A 286 -2.67 -17.72 14.63
N VAL A 287 -1.73 -18.56 14.22
CA VAL A 287 -1.71 -20.01 14.50
C VAL A 287 -1.01 -20.35 15.81
N ILE A 288 -0.24 -19.41 16.37
CA ILE A 288 0.33 -19.56 17.70
C ILE A 288 -0.77 -19.28 18.72
N PRO A 289 -1.06 -20.20 19.66
CA PRO A 289 -2.00 -19.91 20.75
C PRO A 289 -1.47 -18.70 21.50
N ALA A 290 -2.32 -17.69 21.73
CA ALA A 290 -1.99 -16.56 22.57
C ALA A 290 -1.51 -17.12 23.92
N THR A 291 -0.20 -17.08 24.16
CA THR A 291 0.30 -17.35 25.50
C THR A 291 -0.35 -16.31 26.39
N PRO A 292 -0.94 -16.69 27.54
CA PRO A 292 -1.42 -15.68 28.47
C PRO A 292 -0.23 -14.80 28.78
N VAL A 293 -0.24 -13.58 28.24
CA VAL A 293 0.79 -12.58 28.49
C VAL A 293 0.82 -12.46 30.01
N PRO A 294 1.93 -12.80 30.69
CA PRO A 294 2.03 -12.57 32.11
C PRO A 294 1.82 -11.06 32.27
N GLU A 295 0.74 -10.67 32.96
CA GLU A 295 0.48 -9.26 33.19
C GLU A 295 1.79 -8.62 33.64
N PRO A 296 2.25 -7.53 33.00
CA PRO A 296 3.52 -6.96 33.33
C PRO A 296 3.57 -6.74 34.84
N HIS A 297 4.75 -6.98 35.42
CA HIS A 297 5.03 -6.75 36.82
C HIS A 297 4.72 -5.29 37.26
N THR A 298 4.16 -4.42 36.40
CA THR A 298 3.58 -3.12 36.73
C THR A 298 2.52 -3.21 37.83
N ALA A 299 1.67 -4.25 37.87
CA ALA A 299 0.74 -4.43 39.00
C ALA A 299 1.50 -4.70 40.31
N ALA A 300 2.51 -5.57 40.27
CA ALA A 300 3.38 -5.87 41.41
C ALA A 300 4.24 -4.66 41.84
N LEU A 301 4.74 -3.86 40.90
CA LEU A 301 5.52 -2.65 41.13
C LEU A 301 4.65 -1.49 41.64
N LEU A 302 3.41 -1.37 41.17
CA LEU A 302 2.45 -0.39 41.67
C LEU A 302 2.08 -0.72 43.13
N ILE A 303 1.81 -2.00 43.43
CA ILE A 303 1.52 -2.46 44.79
C ILE A 303 2.75 -2.29 45.70
N ALA A 304 3.95 -2.65 45.24
CA ALA A 304 5.18 -2.45 45.99
C ALA A 304 5.49 -0.96 46.24
N GLY A 305 5.26 -0.11 45.24
CA GLY A 305 5.42 1.34 45.34
C GLY A 305 4.46 1.98 46.35
N LEU A 306 3.19 1.56 46.35
CA LEU A 306 2.19 2.01 47.33
C LEU A 306 2.48 1.49 48.74
N GLY A 307 3.00 0.27 48.87
CA GLY A 307 3.45 -0.30 50.16
C GLY A 307 4.61 0.48 50.79
N LEU A 308 5.59 0.91 49.99
CA LEU A 308 6.72 1.71 50.49
C LEU A 308 6.30 3.12 50.91
N MET A 309 5.34 3.73 50.21
CA MET A 309 4.81 5.07 50.55
C MET A 309 4.04 5.07 51.88
N THR A 310 3.24 4.03 52.15
CA THR A 310 2.51 3.90 53.42
C THR A 310 3.45 3.63 54.61
N ALA A 311 4.48 2.81 54.42
CA ALA A 311 5.52 2.58 55.43
C ALA A 311 6.33 3.85 55.75
N ALA A 312 6.68 4.63 54.71
CA ALA A 312 7.37 5.91 54.88
C ALA A 312 6.49 6.96 55.59
N HIS A 313 5.18 6.99 55.31
CA HIS A 313 4.26 7.91 55.99
C HIS A 313 4.06 7.56 57.46
N ARG A 314 4.01 6.26 57.81
CA ARG A 314 3.92 5.82 59.22
C ARG A 314 5.16 6.19 60.04
N ARG A 315 6.37 6.06 59.47
CA ARG A 315 7.62 6.41 60.19
C ARG A 315 7.73 7.90 60.50
N ARG A 316 7.11 8.78 59.71
CA ARG A 316 7.12 10.24 59.93
C ARG A 316 6.13 10.72 61.01
N ARG A 317 5.23 9.88 61.50
CA ARG A 317 4.29 10.24 62.58
C ARG A 317 4.75 9.80 63.97
N VAL A 318 5.87 9.07 64.07
CA VAL A 318 6.38 8.47 65.32
C VAL A 318 7.70 9.13 65.76
N ALA A 319 8.21 10.10 65.01
CA ALA A 319 9.31 11.00 65.39
C ALA A 319 8.76 12.42 65.54
#